data_AF-A0A0Q6KY08-F1
#
_entry.id   AF-A0A0Q6KY08-F1
#
_cell.length_a   1.000
_cell.length_b   1.000
_cell.length_c   1.000
_cell.angle_alpha   90.00
_cell.angle_beta   90.00
_cell.angle_gamma   90.00
#
_symmetry.space_group_name_H-M   'P 1'
#
loop_
_entity.id
_entity.type
_entity.pdbx_description
1 polymer ?
#
loop_
_entity_poly.entity_id
_entity_poly.type
_entity_poly.pdbx_seq_one_letter_code
_entity_poly.pdbx_strand_id
1 'polypeptide(L)' 'MMSKGTTEPGYRNRNEQVVVRKTDLPGNDHNQITYVLRCDECGHEYGSNGSDIFQRRCPAHDGGATGLSIGD' A
#
# COMPACT_ATOMS: atom_id res chain seq x y z
N MET A 1 -9.45 20.90 7.36
CA MET A 1 -8.76 20.06 6.36
C MET A 1 -9.36 18.66 6.50
N MET A 2 -10.03 18.14 5.47
CA MET A 2 -10.59 16.77 5.51
C MET A 2 -9.41 15.79 5.62
N SER A 3 -9.47 14.86 6.57
CA SER A 3 -8.49 13.77 6.67
C SER A 3 -8.52 12.98 5.37
N LYS A 4 -7.37 12.84 4.68
CA LYS A 4 -7.28 11.95 3.52
C LYS A 4 -7.55 10.52 3.97
N GLY A 5 -8.41 9.79 3.25
CA GLY A 5 -8.64 8.37 3.51
C GLY A 5 -7.35 7.57 3.37
N THR A 6 -7.24 6.42 4.04
CA THR A 6 -6.03 5.60 4.02
C THR A 6 -5.68 5.06 2.64
N THR A 7 -6.60 5.13 1.69
CA THR A 7 -6.45 4.70 0.29
C THR A 7 -6.17 5.85 -0.68
N GLU A 8 -6.17 7.10 -0.21
CA GLU A 8 -5.95 8.27 -1.06
C GLU A 8 -4.47 8.39 -1.45
N PRO A 9 -4.14 8.65 -2.73
CA PRO A 9 -2.78 8.95 -3.14
C PRO A 9 -2.12 10.06 -2.28
N GLY A 10 -0.90 9.78 -1.84
CA GLY A 10 -0.16 10.61 -0.90
C GLY A 10 -0.51 10.41 0.57
N TYR A 11 -1.45 9.52 0.92
CA TYR A 11 -1.57 9.05 2.31
C TYR A 11 -0.29 8.31 2.70
N ARG A 12 0.26 8.67 3.85
CA ARG A 12 1.41 8.02 4.46
C ARG A 12 0.99 7.34 5.76
N ASN A 13 1.32 6.06 5.90
CA ASN A 13 1.03 5.33 7.13
C ASN A 13 2.12 5.56 8.20
N ARG A 14 1.92 4.99 9.41
CA ARG A 14 2.86 5.13 10.55
C ARG A 14 4.23 4.47 10.37
N ASN A 15 4.41 3.68 9.32
CA ASN A 15 5.63 2.92 9.05
C ASN A 15 6.34 3.46 7.79
N GLU A 16 5.99 4.66 7.32
CA GLU A 16 6.63 5.34 6.17
C GLU A 16 6.39 4.68 4.80
N GLN A 17 5.16 4.18 4.58
CA GLN A 17 4.69 3.80 3.25
C GLN A 17 3.68 4.81 2.72
N VAL A 18 3.87 5.20 1.47
CA VAL A 18 3.02 6.18 0.78
C VAL A 18 2.17 5.47 -0.25
N VAL A 19 0.87 5.76 -0.27
CA VAL A 19 -0.02 5.32 -1.35
C VAL A 19 0.32 6.10 -2.62
N VAL A 20 0.68 5.38 -3.68
CA VAL A 20 1.01 5.96 -4.99
C VAL A 20 -0.24 6.03 -5.86
N ARG A 21 -0.95 4.90 -6.00
CA ARG A 21 -2.16 4.81 -6.84
C ARG A 21 -3.05 3.63 -6.44
N LYS A 22 -4.32 3.72 -6.82
CA LYS A 22 -5.26 2.61 -6.89
C LYS A 22 -4.98 1.77 -8.15
N THR A 23 -5.26 0.48 -8.12
CA THR A 23 -5.29 -0.39 -9.31
C THR A 23 -6.71 -0.93 -9.54
N ASP A 24 -6.93 -1.57 -10.70
CA ASP A 24 -8.15 -2.34 -10.98
C ASP A 24 -7.95 -3.85 -10.75
N LEU A 25 -6.83 -4.25 -10.14
CA LEU A 25 -6.53 -5.64 -9.85
C LEU A 25 -7.22 -6.09 -8.56
N PRO A 26 -7.71 -7.34 -8.51
CA PRO A 26 -8.27 -7.88 -7.29
C PRO A 26 -7.21 -7.96 -6.19
N GLY A 27 -7.62 -7.69 -4.95
CA GLY A 27 -6.87 -8.04 -3.76
C GLY A 27 -6.98 -9.53 -3.45
N ASN A 28 -6.41 -9.96 -2.33
CA ASN A 28 -6.52 -11.33 -1.85
C ASN A 28 -7.51 -11.48 -0.67
N ASP A 29 -8.28 -10.44 -0.37
CA ASP A 29 -9.30 -10.40 0.67
C ASP A 29 -10.66 -9.92 0.10
N HIS A 30 -11.75 -10.13 0.84
CA HIS A 30 -13.13 -9.98 0.38
C HIS A 30 -13.42 -8.59 -0.21
N ASN A 31 -13.70 -8.58 -1.52
CA ASN A 31 -13.98 -7.38 -2.32
C ASN A 31 -12.89 -6.30 -2.24
N GLN A 32 -11.67 -6.66 -1.83
CA GLN A 32 -10.54 -5.76 -1.86
C GLN A 32 -9.97 -5.63 -3.28
N ILE A 33 -9.33 -4.51 -3.52
CA ILE A 33 -8.50 -4.25 -4.70
C ILE A 33 -7.10 -3.92 -4.24
N THR A 34 -6.14 -4.07 -5.16
CA THR A 34 -4.75 -3.74 -4.85
C THR A 34 -4.49 -2.24 -4.98
N TYR A 35 -3.78 -1.68 -4.01
CA TYR A 35 -3.18 -0.33 -4.05
C TYR A 35 -1.67 -0.46 -4.11
N VAL A 36 -1.03 0.42 -4.87
CA VAL A 36 0.43 0.51 -4.93
C VAL A 36 0.91 1.39 -3.79
N LEU A 37 1.76 0.83 -2.94
CA LEU A 37 2.48 1.56 -1.91
C LEU A 37 3.95 1.65 -2.32
N ARG A 38 4.59 2.77 -1.98
CA ARG A 38 6.04 2.93 -2.05
C ARG A 38 6.57 3.12 -0.64
N CYS A 39 7.59 2.35 -0.26
CA CYS A 39 8.35 2.64 0.95
C CYS A 39 9.20 3.89 0.73
N ASP A 40 9.12 4.83 1.67
CA ASP A 40 9.86 6.08 1.53
C ASP A 40 11.34 6.00 1.93
N GLU A 41 11.72 4.95 2.65
CA GLU A 41 13.12 4.71 3.04
C GLU A 41 13.92 4.05 1.90
N CYS A 42 13.42 2.95 1.31
CA CYS A 42 14.14 2.21 0.28
C CYS A 42 13.60 2.38 -1.15
N GLY A 43 12.46 3.04 -1.33
CA GLY A 43 11.81 3.22 -2.63
C GLY A 43 11.10 1.98 -3.20
N HIS A 44 11.09 0.84 -2.49
CA HIS A 44 10.44 -0.38 -2.97
C HIS A 44 8.92 -0.19 -3.14
N GLU A 45 8.41 -0.50 -4.33
CA GLU A 45 6.98 -0.48 -4.65
C GLU A 45 6.35 -1.87 -4.58
N TYR A 46 5.15 -1.95 -4.01
CA TYR A 46 4.46 -3.22 -3.80
C TYR A 46 2.95 -3.03 -3.60
N GLY A 47 2.18 -4.09 -3.87
CA GLY A 47 0.73 -4.09 -3.71
C GLY A 47 0.26 -4.38 -2.28
N SER A 48 -0.84 -3.76 -1.86
CA SER A 48 -1.56 -4.07 -0.61
C SER A 48 -3.06 -3.92 -0.79
N ASN A 49 -3.86 -4.66 -0.02
CA ASN A 49 -5.29 -4.36 0.13
C ASN A 49 -5.47 -2.98 0.79
N GLY A 50 -6.58 -2.31 0.49
CA GLY A 50 -6.93 -1.02 1.07
C GLY A 50 -7.10 -1.05 2.59
N SER A 51 -7.68 -2.13 3.11
CA SER A 51 -7.87 -2.39 4.55
C SER A 51 -6.56 -2.48 5.33
N ASP A 52 -5.45 -2.85 4.68
CA ASP A 52 -4.15 -3.09 5.33
C ASP A 52 -3.23 -1.87 5.34
N ILE A 53 -3.51 -0.85 4.52
CA ILE A 53 -2.57 0.25 4.24
C ILE A 53 -2.08 0.95 5.51
N PHE A 54 -2.97 1.21 6.47
CA PHE A 54 -2.66 1.95 7.69
C PHE A 54 -1.59 1.27 8.57
N GLN A 55 -1.42 -0.05 8.43
CA GLN A 55 -0.50 -0.87 9.24
C GLN A 55 0.61 -1.52 8.44
N ARG A 56 0.62 -1.39 7.11
CA ARG A 56 1.62 -2.03 6.27
C ARG A 56 3.04 -1.65 6.69
N ARG A 57 3.96 -2.61 6.58
CA ARG A 57 5.41 -2.43 6.70
C ARG A 57 6.09 -2.78 5.38
N CYS A 58 7.30 -2.31 5.18
CA CYS A 58 8.07 -2.55 3.97
C CYS A 58 8.54 -4.02 3.90
N PRO A 59 8.19 -4.77 2.83
CA PRO A 59 8.64 -6.15 2.67
C PRO A 59 10.13 -6.29 2.36
N ALA A 60 10.77 -5.23 1.86
CA ALA A 60 12.18 -5.28 1.46
C ALA A 60 13.16 -5.26 2.65
N HIS A 61 12.82 -4.60 3.77
CA HIS A 61 13.76 -4.42 4.89
C HIS A 61 13.13 -4.35 6.29
N ASP A 62 11.81 -4.27 6.44
CA ASP A 62 11.12 -4.13 7.74
C ASP A 62 10.20 -5.32 8.06
N GLY A 63 10.52 -6.49 7.48
CA GLY A 63 9.79 -7.74 7.73
C GLY A 63 8.30 -7.70 7.33
N GLY A 64 7.92 -6.78 6.43
CA GLY A 64 6.55 -6.70 5.92
C GLY A 64 6.17 -7.92 5.07
N ALA A 65 4.88 -8.24 5.02
CA ALA A 65 4.38 -9.31 4.15
C ALA A 65 4.66 -9.01 2.66
N THR A 66 4.88 -10.03 1.84
CA THR A 66 5.08 -9.88 0.39
C THR A 66 3.97 -9.03 -0.26
N GLY A 67 4.34 -8.23 -1.27
CA GLY A 67 3.40 -7.41 -2.02
C GLY A 67 2.41 -8.22 -2.85
N LEU A 68 1.21 -7.70 -3.04
CA LEU A 68 0.29 -8.15 -4.09
C LEU A 68 0.77 -7.68 -5.47
N SER A 69 0.27 -8.31 -6.54
CA SER A 69 0.58 -7.91 -7.91
C SER A 69 0.08 -6.48 -8.19
N ILE A 70 0.93 -5.64 -8.80
CA ILE A 70 0.64 -4.24 -9.14
C ILE A 70 0.43 -4.01 -10.65
N GLY A 71 0.45 -5.09 -11.43
CA GLY A 71 0.53 -5.07 -12.89
C GLY A 71 1.95 -4.75 -13.37
N ASP A 72 2.29 -5.19 -14.59
CA ASP A 72 3.54 -4.79 -15.26
C ASP A 72 3.51 -3.30 -15.65
#